data_AF-A0A2M7JBG2-F1
#
_entry.id   AF-A0A2M7JBG2-F1
#
_cell.length_a   1.000
_cell.length_b   1.000
_cell.length_c   1.000
_cell.angle_alpha   90.00
_cell.angle_beta   90.00
_cell.angle_gamma   90.00
#
_symmetry.space_group_name_H-M   'P 1'
#
loop_
_entity.id
_entity.type
_entity.pdbx_description
1 polymer ?
#
loop_
_entity_poly.entity_id
_entity_poly.type
_entity_poly.pdbx_seq_one_letter_code
_entity_poly.pdbx_strand_id
1 'polypeptide(L)' 'MVEYSEFKGNQMIVLKKDENDRFPFTFGISKAKKIVENFDAIKSWVKKMEAEKPAKGEPAAG' A
#
# COMPACT_ATOMS: atom_id res chain seq x y z
N MET A 1 -8.18 4.49 3.20
CA MET A 1 -9.37 4.59 2.33
C MET A 1 -9.04 4.06 0.94
N VAL A 2 -10.02 3.50 0.23
CA VAL A 2 -9.85 2.95 -1.12
C VAL A 2 -10.65 3.80 -2.10
N GLU A 3 -9.99 4.28 -3.15
CA GLU A 3 -10.60 5.06 -4.23
C GLU A 3 -10.23 4.45 -5.59
N TYR A 4 -11.00 4.82 -6.61
CA TYR A 4 -10.73 4.45 -8.00
C TYR A 4 -10.52 5.71 -8.83
N SER A 5 -9.53 5.68 -9.70
CA SER A 5 -9.22 6.78 -10.62
C SER A 5 -8.97 6.26 -12.03
N GLU A 6 -8.82 7.18 -12.97
CA GLU A 6 -8.48 6.86 -14.35
C GLU A 6 -7.22 7.61 -14.77
N PHE A 7 -6.31 6.91 -15.45
CA PHE A 7 -5.14 7.51 -16.06
C PHE A 7 -4.97 7.01 -17.49
N LYS A 8 -5.09 7.93 -18.45
CA LYS A 8 -5.00 7.63 -19.89
C LYS A 8 -5.92 6.48 -20.32
N GLY A 9 -7.18 6.50 -19.87
CA GLY A 9 -8.17 5.46 -20.15
C GLY A 9 -7.98 4.14 -19.39
N ASN A 10 -7.00 4.06 -18.48
CA ASN A 10 -6.79 2.87 -17.65
C ASN A 10 -7.31 3.12 -16.24
N GLN A 11 -8.12 2.19 -15.73
CA GLN A 11 -8.56 2.23 -14.35
C GLN A 11 -7.40 1.94 -13.39
N MET A 12 -7.33 2.74 -12.33
CA MET A 12 -6.37 2.64 -11.26
C MET A 12 -7.09 2.54 -9.92
N ILE A 13 -6.48 1.81 -8.99
CA ILE A 13 -6.89 1.82 -7.58
C ILE A 13 -5.91 2.70 -6.81
N VAL A 14 -6.46 3.52 -5.92
CA VAL A 14 -5.74 4.46 -5.08
C VAL A 14 -5.96 4.03 -3.63
N LEU A 15 -4.89 3.63 -2.95
CA LEU A 15 -4.91 3.25 -1.54
C LEU A 15 -4.32 4.41 -0.72
N LYS A 16 -5.19 5.12 -0.01
CA LYS A 16 -4.81 6.23 0.88
C LYS A 16 -4.71 5.76 2.32
N LYS A 17 -3.76 6.29 3.08
CA LYS A 17 -3.71 6.11 4.54
C LYS A 17 -4.88 6.83 5.23
N ASP A 18 -5.12 8.06 4.82
CA ASP A 18 -6.16 8.96 5.32
C ASP A 18 -6.62 9.93 4.22
N GLU A 19 -7.55 10.84 4.53
CA GLU A 19 -8.13 11.79 3.56
C GLU A 19 -7.13 12.80 3.00
N ASN A 20 -6.08 13.14 3.76
CA ASN A 20 -5.08 14.14 3.40
C ASN A 20 -3.77 13.53 2.87
N ASP A 21 -3.78 12.23 2.55
CA ASP A 21 -2.59 11.52 2.08
C ASP A 21 -2.08 12.11 0.76
N ARG A 22 -0.93 12.79 0.84
CA ARG A 22 -0.27 13.44 -0.30
C ARG A 22 0.41 12.45 -1.25
N PHE A 23 0.71 11.24 -0.77
CA PHE A 23 1.46 10.23 -1.53
C PHE A 23 0.75 8.88 -1.48
N PRO A 24 -0.48 8.80 -2.03
CA PRO A 24 -1.25 7.58 -1.98
C PRO A 24 -0.60 6.50 -2.86
N PHE A 25 -0.78 5.25 -2.46
CA PHE A 25 -0.27 4.13 -3.23
C PHE A 25 -1.25 3.80 -4.36
N THR A 26 -0.85 4.11 -5.59
CA THR A 26 -1.72 4.00 -6.76
C THR A 26 -1.17 3.00 -7.77
N PHE A 27 -2.01 2.10 -8.27
CA PHE A 27 -1.61 1.12 -9.27
C PHE A 27 -2.77 0.67 -10.17
N GLY A 28 -2.43 0.22 -11.39
CA GLY A 28 -3.40 -0.29 -12.36
C GLY A 28 -3.66 -1.79 -12.23
N ILE A 29 -4.62 -2.27 -13.02
CA ILE A 29 -5.13 -3.65 -12.97
C ILE A 29 -4.05 -4.75 -13.11
N SER A 30 -3.03 -4.55 -13.95
CA SER A 30 -1.97 -5.55 -14.14
C SER A 30 -1.14 -5.77 -12.87
N LYS A 31 -0.92 -4.71 -12.09
CA LYS A 31 -0.26 -4.82 -10.77
C LYS A 31 -1.22 -5.42 -9.74
N ALA A 32 -2.49 -5.03 -9.79
CA ALA A 32 -3.52 -5.56 -8.88
C ALA A 32 -3.65 -7.09 -8.99
N LYS A 33 -3.70 -7.63 -10.22
CA LYS A 33 -3.74 -9.08 -10.46
C LYS A 33 -2.58 -9.81 -9.79
N LYS A 34 -1.35 -9.35 -10.01
CA LYS A 34 -0.15 -9.94 -9.40
C LYS A 34 -0.19 -9.92 -7.87
N ILE A 35 -0.72 -8.83 -7.28
CA ILE A 35 -0.86 -8.72 -5.82
C ILE A 35 -1.87 -9.74 -5.31
N VAL A 36 -3.02 -9.88 -5.97
CA VAL A 36 -4.06 -10.85 -5.59
C VAL A 36 -3.53 -12.28 -5.70
N GLU A 37 -2.86 -12.62 -6.80
CA GLU A 37 -2.27 -13.94 -7.03
C GLU A 37 -1.22 -14.32 -5.98
N ASN A 38 -0.55 -13.33 -5.36
CA ASN A 38 0.54 -13.54 -4.41
C ASN A 38 0.22 -12.99 -3.01
N PHE A 39 -1.06 -12.78 -2.68
CA PHE A 39 -1.46 -12.03 -1.50
C PHE A 39 -0.98 -12.69 -0.19
N ASP A 40 -1.06 -14.02 -0.10
CA ASP A 40 -0.61 -14.77 1.07
C ASP A 40 0.91 -14.69 1.29
N ALA A 41 1.68 -14.72 0.20
CA ALA A 41 3.12 -14.57 0.25
C ALA A 41 3.52 -13.16 0.71
N ILE A 42 2.85 -12.13 0.19
CA ILE A 42 3.04 -10.73 0.59
C ILE A 42 2.71 -10.56 2.08
N LYS A 43 1.58 -11.10 2.54
CA LYS A 43 1.15 -11.02 3.94
C LYS A 43 2.16 -11.69 4.88
N SER A 44 2.66 -12.86 4.51
CA SER A 44 3.69 -13.58 5.27
C SER A 44 5.00 -12.80 5.34
N TRP A 45 5.40 -12.19 4.22
CA TRP A 45 6.59 -11.36 4.15
C TRP A 45 6.48 -10.10 5.02
N VAL A 46 5.35 -9.39 4.98
CA VAL A 46 5.11 -8.22 5.85
C VAL A 46 5.23 -8.60 7.32
N LYS A 47 4.56 -9.68 7.76
CA LYS A 47 4.63 -10.16 9.15
C LYS A 47 6.07 -10.45 9.58
N LYS A 48 6.88 -11.05 8.69
CA LYS A 48 8.29 -11.32 8.96
C LYS A 48 9.09 -10.02 9.13
N MET A 49 8.90 -9.05 8.24
CA MET A 49 9.61 -7.76 8.31
C MET A 49 9.23 -6.92 9.53
N GLU A 50 7.99 -7.01 9.98
CA GLU A 50 7.54 -6.35 11.22
C GLU A 50 8.13 -7.03 12.47
N ALA A 51 8.26 -8.35 12.46
CA ALA A 51 8.88 -9.11 13.55
C ALA A 51 10.41 -8.92 13.64
N GLU A 52 11.08 -8.64 12.53
CA GLU A 52 12.54 -8.44 12.47
C GLU A 52 12.98 -6.98 12.66
N LYS A 53 12.06 -6.02 12.76
CA LYS A 53 12.44 -4.64 13.09
C LYS A 53 12.72 -4.50 14.59
N PRO A 54 13.93 -4.08 15.02
CA PRO A 54 14.08 -3.50 16.34
C PRO A 54 13.19 -2.24 16.40
N ALA A 55 12.37 -2.15 17.45
CA ALA A 55 11.47 -1.03 17.69
C ALA A 55 12.25 0.30 17.66
N LYS A 56 12.20 1.01 16.54
CA LYS A 56 12.71 2.38 16.46
C LYS A 56 11.54 3.31 16.77
N GLY A 57 11.66 3.95 17.92
CA GLY A 57 10.65 4.78 18.54
C GLY A 57 10.20 5.98 17.71
N GLU A 58 8.95 6.36 17.98
CA GLU A 58 8.35 7.69 17.79
C GLU A 58 8.28 8.33 19.20
N PRO A 59 8.16 9.66 19.43
CA PRO A 59 7.93 10.78 18.50
C PRO A 59 8.97 11.92 18.63
N ALA A 60 8.96 12.84 17.66
CA ALA A 60 9.31 14.23 17.95
C ALA A 60 8.45 15.15 17.08
N ALA A 61 7.29 15.53 17.63
CA ALA A 61 6.76 16.87 17.40
C ALA A 61 7.76 17.87 18.00
N GLY A 62 8.10 18.91 17.23
CA GLY A 62 8.95 20.02 17.64
C GLY A 62 8.79 21.17 16.66
#